data_AF-A0A4Q3SIM0-F1
#
_entry.id   AF-A0A4Q3SIM0-F1
#
_cell.length_a   1.000
_cell.length_b   1.000
_cell.length_c   1.000
_cell.angle_alpha   90.00
_cell.angle_beta   90.00
_cell.angle_gamma   90.00
#
_symmetry.space_group_name_H-M   'P 1'
#
loop_
_entity.id
_entity.type
_entity.pdbx_description
1 polymer ?
#
loop_
_entity_poly.entity_id
_entity_poly.type
_entity_poly.pdbx_seq_one_letter_code
_entity_poly.pdbx_strand_id
1 'polypeptide(L)'
;MHELTYLSPERCRGTTGETRRPLVDDYWRRCDPDYQDGPDAESFRSFMERLHDFHRRLLAAGGDFIVVVGHGQFFHAYLRGQAEGFAVSAEWMRRYRAEETARPMANCEIVELTSEALLRWQV
;
A
#
# COMPACT_ATOMS: atom_id res chain seq x y z
N MET A 1 7.68 4.95 -7.49
CA MET A 1 6.72 4.34 -6.56
C MET A 1 6.71 2.85 -6.88
N HIS A 2 6.87 1.98 -5.89
CA HIS A 2 6.91 0.52 -6.08
C HIS A 2 5.80 -0.14 -5.26
N GLU A 3 5.41 -1.35 -5.64
CA GLU A 3 4.42 -2.13 -4.90
C GLU A 3 4.91 -2.50 -3.49
N LEU A 4 4.01 -2.98 -2.62
CA LEU A 4 4.37 -3.54 -1.32
C LEU A 4 5.08 -4.90 -1.51
N THR A 5 6.33 -5.01 -1.09
CA THR A 5 7.12 -6.25 -1.18
C THR A 5 7.08 -7.02 0.15
N TYR A 6 5.91 -7.54 0.52
CA TYR A 6 5.69 -8.12 1.86
C TYR A 6 6.22 -9.54 2.05
N LEU A 7 6.48 -10.28 0.97
CA LEU A 7 7.20 -11.55 1.00
C LEU A 7 8.59 -11.34 0.40
N SER A 8 9.61 -11.98 0.98
CA SER A 8 10.98 -11.93 0.49
C SER A 8 11.06 -12.44 -0.96
N PRO A 9 11.53 -11.59 -1.90
CA PRO A 9 11.80 -12.00 -3.28
C PRO A 9 12.73 -13.22 -3.37
N GLU A 10 13.77 -13.29 -2.55
CA GLU A 10 14.71 -14.42 -2.50
C GLU A 10 14.01 -15.71 -2.08
N ARG A 11 13.19 -15.68 -1.03
CA ARG A 11 12.40 -16.84 -0.56
C ARG A 11 11.35 -17.26 -1.60
N CYS A 12 10.86 -16.31 -2.38
CA CYS A 12 9.87 -16.54 -3.43
C CYS A 12 10.49 -16.92 -4.79
N ARG A 13 11.82 -16.91 -4.94
CA ARG A 13 12.47 -17.16 -6.23
C ARG A 13 12.15 -18.57 -6.73
N GLY A 14 11.68 -18.66 -7.97
CA GLY A 14 11.32 -19.93 -8.61
C GLY A 14 10.01 -20.55 -8.12
N THR A 15 9.22 -19.84 -7.30
CA THR A 15 7.92 -20.32 -6.82
C THR A 15 6.75 -19.82 -7.68
N THR A 16 5.70 -20.63 -7.80
CA THR A 16 4.45 -20.20 -8.46
C THR A 16 3.58 -19.40 -7.49
N GLY A 17 2.51 -18.79 -8.01
CA GLY A 17 1.51 -18.12 -7.15
C GLY A 17 0.80 -19.09 -6.20
N GLU A 18 0.56 -20.32 -6.63
CA GLU A 18 -0.06 -21.37 -5.80
C GLU A 18 0.85 -21.78 -4.64
N THR A 19 2.14 -21.99 -4.91
CA THR A 19 3.13 -22.31 -3.86
C THR A 19 3.28 -21.18 -2.85
N ARG A 20 3.11 -19.93 -3.28
CA ARG A 20 3.18 -18.75 -2.40
C ARG A 20 1.91 -18.51 -1.59
N ARG A 21 0.76 -19.08 -1.99
CA ARG A 21 -0.53 -18.81 -1.33
C ARG A 21 -0.48 -18.99 0.20
N PRO A 22 0.09 -20.08 0.76
CA PRO A 22 0.15 -20.24 2.21
C PRO A 22 1.01 -19.18 2.91
N LEU A 23 2.06 -18.68 2.25
CA LEU A 23 2.93 -17.62 2.77
C LEU A 23 2.20 -16.27 2.79
N VAL A 24 1.47 -15.97 1.69
CA VAL A 24 0.61 -14.79 1.60
C VAL A 24 -0.45 -14.83 2.71
N ASP A 25 -1.10 -15.97 2.90
CA ASP A 25 -2.15 -16.14 3.91
C ASP A 25 -1.60 -16.03 5.33
N ASP A 26 -0.38 -16.55 5.60
CA ASP A 26 0.26 -16.37 6.91
C ASP A 26 0.60 -14.91 7.20
N TYR A 27 1.20 -14.21 6.23
CA TYR A 27 1.53 -12.79 6.37
C TYR A 27 0.28 -11.96 6.69
N TRP A 28 -0.78 -12.10 5.89
CA TRP A 28 -2.01 -11.33 6.07
C TRP A 28 -2.83 -11.78 7.28
N ARG A 29 -2.73 -13.03 7.72
CA ARG A 29 -3.34 -13.49 8.99
C ARG A 29 -2.61 -12.92 10.20
N ARG A 30 -1.29 -12.82 10.14
CA ARG A 30 -0.46 -12.29 11.23
C ARG A 30 -0.83 -10.85 11.58
N CYS A 31 -1.08 -10.01 10.58
CA CYS A 31 -1.43 -8.59 10.77
C CYS A 31 -0.47 -7.86 11.71
N ASP A 32 0.81 -8.20 11.66
CA ASP A 32 1.85 -7.56 12.46
C ASP A 32 2.53 -6.50 11.59
N PRO A 33 2.37 -5.20 11.90
CA PRO A 33 2.93 -4.14 11.06
C PRO A 33 4.46 -4.10 11.04
N ASP A 34 5.10 -4.64 12.07
CA ASP A 34 6.54 -4.64 12.26
C ASP A 34 7.19 -5.92 11.72
N TYR A 35 6.39 -6.92 11.33
CA TYR A 35 6.90 -8.14 10.73
C TYR A 35 7.52 -7.90 9.35
N GLN A 36 8.68 -8.50 9.14
CA GLN A 36 9.43 -8.52 7.89
C GLN A 36 9.78 -9.98 7.54
N ASP A 37 9.36 -10.47 6.37
CA ASP A 37 9.56 -11.88 5.97
C ASP A 37 11.02 -12.24 5.66
N GLY A 38 11.83 -11.24 5.28
CA GLY A 38 13.26 -11.38 5.01
C GLY A 38 13.94 -10.03 4.82
N PRO A 39 15.28 -9.98 4.79
CA PRO A 39 16.04 -8.73 4.67
C PRO A 39 15.76 -7.94 3.38
N ASP A 40 15.20 -8.59 2.37
CA ASP A 40 14.80 -8.06 1.07
C ASP A 40 13.26 -7.85 0.96
N ALA A 41 12.52 -8.07 2.04
CA ALA A 41 11.09 -7.76 2.15
C ALA A 41 10.88 -6.42 2.86
N GLU A 42 9.70 -5.84 2.70
CA GLU A 42 9.27 -4.63 3.36
C GLU A 42 8.27 -4.96 4.49
N SER A 43 8.42 -4.32 5.65
CA SER A 43 7.39 -4.37 6.70
C SER A 43 6.20 -3.50 6.32
N PHE A 44 5.02 -3.77 6.87
CA PHE A 44 3.87 -2.93 6.60
C PHE A 44 4.09 -1.48 7.11
N ARG A 45 4.81 -1.31 8.23
CA ARG A 45 5.20 0.02 8.72
C ARG A 45 6.00 0.80 7.68
N SER A 46 7.04 0.21 7.12
CA SER A 46 7.88 0.88 6.11
C SER A 46 7.07 1.24 4.87
N PHE A 47 6.13 0.40 4.47
CA PHE A 47 5.19 0.73 3.40
C PHE A 47 4.31 1.95 3.73
N MET A 48 3.76 2.03 4.94
CA MET A 48 2.98 3.18 5.38
C MET A 48 3.83 4.46 5.45
N GLU A 49 5.09 4.38 5.85
CA GLU A 49 6.03 5.51 5.79
C GLU A 49 6.24 6.01 4.36
N ARG A 50 6.30 5.12 3.36
CA ARG A 50 6.33 5.52 1.94
C ARG A 50 5.04 6.22 1.50
N LEU A 51 3.87 5.79 2.00
CA LEU A 51 2.59 6.47 1.72
C LEU A 51 2.59 7.89 2.29
N HIS A 52 3.07 8.07 3.51
CA HIS A 52 3.23 9.37 4.16
C HIS A 52 4.18 10.29 3.38
N ASP A 53 5.36 9.76 3.02
CA ASP A 53 6.34 10.53 2.25
C ASP A 53 5.80 10.90 0.86
N PHE A 54 5.08 9.98 0.21
CA PHE A 54 4.37 10.26 -1.03
C PHE A 54 3.32 11.36 -0.87
N HIS A 55 2.46 11.28 0.16
CA HIS A 55 1.46 12.31 0.47
C HIS A 55 2.11 13.69 0.63
N ARG A 56 3.17 13.77 1.44
CA ARG A 56 3.92 15.02 1.68
C ARG A 56 4.53 15.57 0.40
N ARG A 57 5.15 14.72 -0.43
CA ARG A 57 5.73 15.13 -1.72
C ARG A 57 4.67 15.61 -2.69
N LEU A 58 3.49 14.97 -2.71
CA LEU A 58 2.37 15.38 -3.56
C LEU A 58 1.88 16.78 -3.18
N LEU A 59 1.72 17.07 -1.89
CA LEU A 59 1.37 18.41 -1.39
C LEU A 59 2.45 19.45 -1.71
N ALA A 60 3.73 19.08 -1.57
CA ALA A 60 4.86 19.97 -1.82
C ALA A 60 5.14 20.22 -3.30
N ALA A 61 4.74 19.30 -4.18
CA ALA A 61 5.01 19.41 -5.62
C ALA A 61 4.46 20.72 -6.19
N GLY A 62 3.26 21.13 -5.74
CA GLY A 62 2.59 22.34 -6.18
C GLY A 62 2.22 22.28 -7.67
N GLY A 63 0.95 22.50 -8.00
CA GLY A 63 0.52 22.50 -9.39
C GLY A 63 -0.98 22.34 -9.51
N ASP A 64 -1.54 22.90 -10.59
CA ASP A 64 -2.98 22.85 -10.84
C ASP A 64 -3.45 21.47 -11.30
N PHE A 65 -2.52 20.64 -11.82
CA PHE A 65 -2.79 19.30 -12.30
C PHE A 65 -1.56 18.40 -12.17
N ILE A 66 -1.71 17.27 -11.47
CA ILE A 66 -0.63 16.31 -11.24
C ILE A 66 -1.09 14.92 -11.67
N VAL A 67 -0.27 14.24 -12.46
CA VAL A 67 -0.47 12.84 -12.83
C VAL A 67 0.56 11.97 -12.12
N VAL A 68 0.09 10.93 -11.44
CA VAL A 68 0.94 9.95 -10.76
C VAL A 68 0.70 8.58 -11.39
N VAL A 69 1.78 7.89 -11.75
CA VAL A 69 1.74 6.52 -12.28
C VAL A 69 2.44 5.60 -11.29
N GLY A 70 1.82 4.44 -11.00
CA GLY A 70 2.25 3.57 -9.91
C GLY A 70 1.58 2.21 -9.94
N HIS A 71 1.46 1.59 -8.77
CA HIS A 71 0.99 0.22 -8.61
C HIS A 71 -0.31 0.14 -7.81
N GLY A 72 -1.09 -0.92 -8.05
CA GLY A 72 -2.44 -1.06 -7.54
C GLY A 72 -2.50 -1.13 -6.02
N GLN A 73 -1.67 -1.97 -5.37
CA GLN A 73 -1.69 -2.08 -3.92
C GLN A 73 -1.27 -0.75 -3.26
N PHE A 74 -0.26 -0.07 -3.83
CA PHE A 74 0.14 1.26 -3.36
C PHE A 74 -1.01 2.27 -3.44
N PHE A 75 -1.66 2.43 -4.60
CA PHE A 75 -2.74 3.40 -4.74
C PHE A 75 -3.96 3.04 -3.92
N HIS A 76 -4.31 1.76 -3.83
CA HIS A 76 -5.40 1.30 -3.00
C HIS A 76 -5.15 1.63 -1.52
N ALA A 77 -3.92 1.45 -1.03
CA ALA A 77 -3.55 1.83 0.33
C ALA A 77 -3.59 3.35 0.51
N TYR A 78 -3.14 4.12 -0.48
CA TYR A 78 -3.17 5.58 -0.44
C TYR A 78 -4.60 6.12 -0.39
N LEU A 79 -5.51 5.63 -1.25
CA LEU A 79 -6.91 6.05 -1.29
C LEU A 79 -7.63 5.70 0.03
N ARG A 80 -7.33 4.54 0.62
CA ARG A 80 -7.83 4.19 1.96
C ARG A 80 -7.29 5.16 3.01
N GLY A 81 -5.99 5.45 2.99
CA GLY A 81 -5.37 6.43 3.88
C GLY A 81 -5.98 7.83 3.76
N GLN A 82 -6.38 8.23 2.55
CA GLN A 82 -7.12 9.48 2.34
C GLN A 82 -8.50 9.48 3.00
N ALA A 83 -9.17 8.32 3.14
CA ALA A 83 -10.48 8.22 3.75
C ALA A 83 -10.46 8.15 5.29
N GLU A 84 -9.52 7.41 5.88
CA GLU A 84 -9.52 7.10 7.32
C GLU A 84 -8.19 7.40 8.06
N GLY A 85 -7.19 7.91 7.34
CA GLY A 85 -5.86 8.22 7.86
C GLY A 85 -4.88 7.06 7.65
N PHE A 86 -3.60 7.37 7.81
CA PHE A 86 -2.49 6.46 7.54
C PHE A 86 -1.97 5.78 8.82
N ALA A 87 -2.88 5.30 9.66
CA ALA A 87 -2.52 4.63 10.91
C ALA A 87 -1.79 3.32 10.65
N VAL A 88 -0.74 3.04 11.41
CA VAL A 88 0.01 1.78 11.34
C VAL A 88 -0.52 0.84 12.41
N SER A 89 -1.46 -0.04 12.05
CA SER A 89 -2.04 -1.00 13.00
C SER A 89 -2.46 -2.30 12.34
N ALA A 90 -2.58 -3.35 13.16
CA ALA A 90 -3.11 -4.65 12.74
C ALA A 90 -4.54 -4.53 12.17
N GLU A 91 -5.35 -3.63 12.71
CA GLU A 91 -6.71 -3.38 12.23
C GLU A 91 -6.71 -2.74 10.84
N TRP A 92 -5.83 -1.76 10.62
CA TRP A 92 -5.67 -1.12 9.31
C TRP A 92 -5.27 -2.15 8.25
N MET A 93 -4.29 -3.02 8.56
CA MET A 93 -3.87 -4.13 7.67
C MET A 93 -5.04 -5.04 7.30
N ARG A 94 -5.87 -5.46 8.28
CA ARG A 94 -7.03 -6.32 8.01
C ARG A 94 -8.02 -5.66 7.05
N ARG A 95 -8.38 -4.42 7.32
CA ARG A 95 -9.37 -3.71 6.51
C ARG A 95 -8.84 -3.40 5.13
N TYR A 96 -7.58 -2.97 5.03
CA TYR A 96 -6.88 -2.78 3.77
C TYR A 96 -6.90 -4.04 2.91
N ARG A 97 -6.48 -5.19 3.47
CA ARG A 97 -6.44 -6.45 2.74
C ARG A 97 -7.83 -6.90 2.29
N ALA A 98 -8.83 -6.76 3.16
CA ALA A 98 -10.21 -7.12 2.83
C ALA A 98 -10.76 -6.29 1.67
N GLU A 99 -10.50 -4.98 1.66
CA GLU A 99 -10.95 -4.08 0.59
C GLU A 99 -10.17 -4.31 -0.71
N GLU A 100 -8.85 -4.36 -0.64
CA GLU A 100 -7.97 -4.53 -1.81
C GLU A 100 -8.24 -5.85 -2.55
N THR A 101 -8.51 -6.93 -1.83
CA THR A 101 -8.84 -8.22 -2.44
C THR A 101 -10.28 -8.26 -2.97
N ALA A 102 -11.21 -7.53 -2.36
CA ALA A 102 -12.59 -7.45 -2.84
C ALA A 102 -12.73 -6.54 -4.08
N ARG A 103 -11.86 -5.54 -4.21
CA ARG A 103 -11.88 -4.52 -5.26
C ARG A 103 -10.46 -4.22 -5.77
N PRO A 104 -9.81 -5.18 -6.44
CA PRO A 104 -8.49 -4.93 -6.99
C PRO A 104 -8.55 -3.84 -8.05
N MET A 105 -7.60 -2.92 -8.03
CA MET A 105 -7.45 -1.92 -9.09
C MET A 105 -7.04 -2.61 -10.39
N ALA A 106 -7.74 -2.29 -11.48
CA ALA A 106 -7.40 -2.81 -12.79
C ALA A 106 -6.14 -2.14 -13.36
N ASN A 107 -5.44 -2.85 -14.25
CA ASN A 107 -4.35 -2.23 -15.00
C ASN A 107 -4.88 -1.05 -15.81
N CYS A 108 -4.18 0.08 -15.74
CA CYS A 108 -4.57 1.35 -16.37
C CYS A 108 -5.87 1.96 -15.85
N GLU A 109 -6.36 1.53 -14.69
CA GLU A 109 -7.45 2.25 -14.00
C GLU A 109 -7.00 3.67 -13.63
N ILE A 110 -7.89 4.64 -13.82
CA ILE A 110 -7.66 6.05 -13.51
C ILE A 110 -8.53 6.41 -12.32
N VAL A 111 -7.90 6.99 -11.30
CA VAL A 111 -8.58 7.56 -10.14
C VAL A 111 -8.26 9.04 -10.06
N GLU A 112 -9.30 9.85 -9.91
CA GLU A 112 -9.19 11.29 -9.77
C GLU A 112 -9.33 11.70 -8.30
N LEU A 113 -8.42 12.56 -7.84
CA LEU A 113 -8.47 13.16 -6.51
C LEU A 113 -8.53 14.67 -6.65
N THR A 114 -9.47 15.30 -5.94
CA THR A 114 -9.57 16.76 -5.87
C THR A 114 -8.59 17.31 -4.83
N SER A 115 -8.18 18.57 -5.00
CA SER A 115 -7.33 19.26 -4.02
C SER A 115 -7.96 19.28 -2.63
N GLU A 116 -9.29 19.40 -2.53
CA GLU A 116 -10.00 19.33 -1.25
C GLU A 116 -9.82 17.97 -0.56
N ALA A 117 -9.92 16.87 -1.32
CA ALA A 117 -9.69 15.53 -0.78
C ALA A 117 -8.24 15.35 -0.31
N LEU A 118 -7.26 15.94 -1.01
CA LEU A 118 -5.85 15.87 -0.64
C LEU A 118 -5.52 16.60 0.67
N LEU A 119 -6.20 17.70 0.97
CA LEU A 119 -5.89 18.53 2.14
C LEU A 119 -6.54 18.02 3.45
N ARG A 120 -7.34 16.94 3.40
CA ARG A 120 -8.08 16.39 4.56
C ARG A 120 -7.20 16.02 5.76
N TRP A 121 -5.95 15.64 5.52
CA TRP A 121 -5.00 15.20 6.56
C TRP A 121 -3.87 16.20 6.81
N GLN A 122 -4.07 17.48 6.48
CA GLN A 122 -3.19 18.57 6.94
C GLN A 122 -3.55 18.97 8.38
N VAL A 123 -2.99 18.28 9.37
CA VAL A 123 -2.85 18.80 10.75
C VAL A 123 -1.55 18.30 11.36
#